data_AF-A0AAE2JVD2-F1
#
_entry.id   AF-A0AAE2JVD2-F1
#
_cell.length_a   1.000
_cell.length_b   1.000
_cell.length_c   1.000
_cell.angle_alpha   90.00
_cell.angle_beta   90.00
_cell.angle_gamma   90.00
#
_symmetry.space_group_name_H-M   'P 1'
#
loop_
_entity.id
_entity.type
_entity.pdbx_description
1 polymer ?
#
loop_
_entity_poly.entity_id
_entity_poly.type
_entity_poly.pdbx_seq_one_letter_code
_entity_poly.pdbx_strand_id
1 'polypeptide(L)'
;MGRKFKIAQAIFLGSVLQGLGMAMFLFPNHIPSGGAAGIAVLLNFWFQVPHGLTVWAVNFSLLLTAVKWLEPVTVVGTMASITMTSVSVQIFESLFPAMTTSNIWLDLFYGAVLLGTGVGILYKYNISNGGFGALALMISIYRGGKPGTALFLMNAFIFLLTASVIAWGIVIQALVCQWISTKIIDAIYQIRLRPLFMPIAGYRNKK
;
A
#
# COMPACT_ATOMS: atom_id res chain seq x y z
N MET A 1 -12.63 7.94 24.96
CA MET A 1 -11.62 8.26 23.93
C MET A 1 -12.06 7.64 22.60
N GLY A 2 -12.56 8.45 21.66
CA GLY A 2 -13.47 8.01 20.59
C GLY A 2 -12.83 7.18 19.47
N ARG A 3 -13.62 6.27 18.86
CA ARG A 3 -13.24 5.44 17.71
C ARG A 3 -12.59 6.23 16.57
N LYS A 4 -13.08 7.45 16.30
CA LYS A 4 -12.53 8.37 15.28
C LYS A 4 -11.06 8.75 15.54
N PHE A 5 -10.68 8.92 16.81
CA PHE A 5 -9.31 9.27 17.19
C PHE A 5 -8.33 8.13 16.89
N LYS A 6 -8.70 6.89 17.23
CA LYS A 6 -7.87 5.70 16.92
C LYS A 6 -7.69 5.51 15.40
N ILE A 7 -8.74 5.77 14.62
CA ILE A 7 -8.67 5.72 13.16
C ILE A 7 -7.71 6.78 12.62
N ALA A 8 -7.81 8.02 13.08
CA ALA A 8 -6.91 9.09 12.66
C ALA A 8 -5.44 8.79 12.99
N GLN A 9 -5.16 8.25 14.19
CA GLN A 9 -3.82 7.81 14.57
C GLN A 9 -3.30 6.68 13.68
N ALA A 10 -4.15 5.71 13.35
CA ALA A 10 -3.79 4.62 12.46
C ALA A 10 -3.50 5.10 11.04
N ILE A 11 -4.28 6.06 10.53
CA ILE A 11 -4.01 6.71 9.23
C ILE A 11 -2.65 7.38 9.27
N PHE A 12 -2.40 8.22 10.28
CA PHE A 12 -1.13 8.94 10.38
C PHE A 12 0.08 8.00 10.47
N LEU A 13 0.08 7.07 11.44
CA LEU A 13 1.20 6.15 11.64
C LEU A 13 1.36 5.19 10.46
N GLY A 14 0.27 4.65 9.94
CA GLY A 14 0.28 3.70 8.83
C GLY A 14 0.83 4.32 7.55
N SER A 15 0.33 5.50 7.18
CA SER A 15 0.76 6.22 5.99
C SER A 15 2.19 6.75 6.07
N VAL A 16 2.61 7.26 7.23
CA VAL A 16 3.98 7.76 7.41
C VAL A 16 4.98 6.62 7.36
N LEU A 17 4.72 5.49 8.04
CA LEU A 17 5.60 4.31 7.99
C LEU A 17 5.70 3.75 6.58
N GLN A 18 4.58 3.68 5.87
CA GLN A 18 4.56 3.24 4.49
C GLN A 18 5.38 4.20 3.59
N GLY A 19 5.13 5.50 3.68
CA GLY A 19 5.83 6.50 2.88
C GLY A 19 7.34 6.49 3.15
N LEU A 20 7.74 6.32 4.42
CA LEU A 20 9.15 6.16 4.82
C LEU A 20 9.77 4.92 4.19
N GLY A 21 9.10 3.77 4.28
CA GLY A 21 9.56 2.53 3.66
C GLY A 21 9.77 2.67 2.14
N MET A 22 8.81 3.31 1.47
CA MET A 22 8.85 3.52 0.02
C MET A 22 9.95 4.50 -0.39
N ALA A 23 9.99 5.69 0.20
CA ALA A 23 10.92 6.75 -0.18
C ALA A 23 12.38 6.46 0.18
N MET A 24 12.62 5.88 1.35
CA MET A 24 14.00 5.69 1.84
C MET A 24 14.64 4.44 1.25
N PHE A 25 13.88 3.35 1.09
CA PHE A 25 14.49 2.05 0.82
C PHE A 25 14.10 1.45 -0.54
N LEU A 26 12.87 1.67 -1.00
CA LEU A 26 12.36 0.98 -2.19
C LEU A 26 12.57 1.79 -3.48
N PHE A 27 12.10 3.05 -3.50
CA PHE A 27 12.20 3.92 -4.69
C PHE A 27 13.63 4.25 -5.13
N PRO A 28 14.60 4.50 -4.22
CA PRO A 28 15.99 4.71 -4.63
C PRO A 28 16.60 3.51 -5.36
N ASN A 29 16.08 2.30 -5.11
CA ASN A 29 16.51 1.06 -5.73
C ASN A 29 15.56 0.62 -6.88
N HIS A 30 14.62 1.47 -7.29
CA HIS A 30 13.58 1.16 -8.29
C HIS A 30 12.77 -0.12 -7.97
N ILE A 31 12.63 -0.47 -6.69
CA ILE A 31 11.87 -1.65 -6.26
C ILE A 31 10.40 -1.26 -6.17
N PRO A 32 9.51 -1.81 -7.02
CA PRO A 32 8.09 -1.51 -6.94
C PRO A 32 7.46 -2.23 -5.74
N SER A 33 6.82 -1.45 -4.87
CA SER A 33 6.16 -1.94 -3.64
C SER A 33 4.71 -2.41 -3.85
N GLY A 34 4.23 -2.38 -5.10
CA GLY A 34 2.87 -2.74 -5.52
C GLY A 34 2.50 -2.11 -6.87
N GLY A 35 1.24 -2.23 -7.29
CA GLY A 35 0.75 -1.76 -8.59
C GLY A 35 0.95 -0.26 -8.85
N ALA A 36 0.40 0.59 -7.98
CA ALA A 36 0.56 2.04 -8.13
C ALA A 36 2.01 2.50 -7.96
N ALA A 37 2.75 1.84 -7.07
CA ALA A 37 4.18 2.11 -6.87
C ALA A 37 5.02 1.69 -8.09
N GLY A 38 4.67 0.60 -8.78
CA GLY A 38 5.33 0.20 -10.03
C GLY A 38 5.10 1.20 -11.16
N ILE A 39 3.88 1.72 -11.28
CA ILE A 39 3.59 2.83 -12.21
C ILE A 39 4.40 4.08 -11.82
N ALA A 40 4.53 4.38 -10.52
CA ALA A 40 5.34 5.49 -10.04
C ALA A 40 6.82 5.34 -10.40
N VAL A 41 7.39 4.16 -10.21
CA VAL A 41 8.79 3.85 -10.58
C VAL A 41 9.00 4.01 -12.09
N LEU A 42 8.06 3.52 -12.91
CA LEU A 42 8.15 3.64 -14.38
C LEU A 42 8.06 5.09 -14.87
N LEU A 43 7.09 5.86 -14.36
CA LEU A 43 6.93 7.26 -14.75
C LEU A 43 8.09 8.13 -14.25
N ASN A 44 8.65 7.82 -13.07
CA ASN A 44 9.87 8.46 -12.62
C ASN A 44 11.05 8.11 -13.54
N PHE A 45 11.20 6.85 -13.93
CA PHE A 45 12.29 6.41 -14.79
C PHE A 45 12.30 7.10 -16.16
N TRP A 46 11.14 7.22 -16.83
CA TRP A 46 11.05 7.85 -18.16
C TRP A 46 10.93 9.38 -18.13
N PHE A 47 10.15 9.93 -17.19
CA PHE A 47 9.74 11.33 -17.22
C PHE A 47 10.20 12.12 -15.99
N GLN A 48 10.91 11.47 -15.07
CA GLN A 48 11.40 12.08 -13.82
C GLN A 48 10.26 12.70 -12.98
N VAL A 49 9.03 12.16 -13.12
CA VAL A 49 7.88 12.60 -12.34
C VAL A 49 8.08 12.18 -10.88
N PRO A 50 7.83 13.06 -9.89
CA PRO A 50 7.96 12.71 -8.47
C PRO A 50 7.11 11.50 -8.09
N HIS A 51 7.68 10.54 -7.35
CA HIS A 51 6.97 9.32 -6.97
C HIS A 51 5.70 9.61 -6.16
N GLY A 52 5.79 10.55 -5.21
CA GLY A 52 4.63 10.95 -4.39
C GLY A 52 3.43 11.37 -5.23
N LEU A 53 3.64 12.19 -6.27
CA LEU A 53 2.56 12.68 -7.14
C LEU A 53 1.93 11.53 -7.94
N THR A 54 2.75 10.66 -8.51
CA THR A 54 2.25 9.53 -9.30
C THR A 54 1.50 8.52 -8.43
N VAL A 55 2.04 8.18 -7.25
CA VAL A 55 1.36 7.30 -6.29
C VAL A 55 0.00 7.87 -5.91
N TRP A 56 -0.09 9.18 -5.66
CA TRP A 56 -1.35 9.84 -5.35
C TRP A 56 -2.34 9.75 -6.51
N ALA A 57 -1.93 10.15 -7.72
CA ALA A 57 -2.79 10.19 -8.89
C ALA A 57 -3.35 8.81 -9.26
N VAL A 58 -2.49 7.78 -9.26
CA VAL A 58 -2.89 6.41 -9.57
C VAL A 58 -3.82 5.86 -8.49
N ASN A 59 -3.47 6.04 -7.21
CA ASN A 59 -4.30 5.55 -6.12
C ASN A 59 -5.64 6.28 -6.03
N PHE A 60 -5.68 7.59 -6.29
CA PHE A 60 -6.89 8.39 -6.36
C PHE A 60 -7.81 7.89 -7.47
N SER A 61 -7.27 7.70 -8.67
CA SER A 61 -8.03 7.19 -9.82
C SER A 61 -8.64 5.82 -9.55
N LEU A 62 -7.90 4.92 -8.90
CA LEU A 62 -8.38 3.60 -8.50
C LEU A 62 -9.39 3.66 -7.34
N LEU A 63 -9.27 4.64 -6.43
CA LEU A 63 -10.27 4.85 -5.38
C LEU A 63 -11.60 5.31 -5.97
N LEU A 64 -11.58 6.17 -6.99
CA LEU A 64 -12.80 6.63 -7.67
C LEU A 64 -13.57 5.48 -8.32
N THR A 65 -12.89 4.48 -8.88
CA THR A 65 -13.58 3.30 -9.40
C THR A 65 -14.17 2.49 -8.25
N ALA A 66 -13.41 2.30 -7.15
CA ALA A 66 -13.83 1.50 -6.00
C ALA A 66 -14.92 2.14 -5.12
N VAL A 67 -15.17 3.46 -5.26
CA VAL A 67 -16.01 4.26 -4.35
C VAL A 67 -17.43 3.73 -4.20
N LYS A 68 -17.98 3.12 -5.27
CA LYS A 68 -19.36 2.61 -5.30
C LYS A 68 -19.57 1.37 -4.42
N TRP A 69 -18.49 0.68 -4.05
CA TRP A 69 -18.53 -0.56 -3.28
C TRP A 69 -18.00 -0.43 -1.85
N LEU A 70 -17.49 0.75 -1.48
CA LEU A 70 -16.88 1.01 -0.18
C LEU A 70 -17.78 1.89 0.68
N GLU A 71 -17.75 1.67 1.99
CA GLU A 71 -18.45 2.54 2.93
C GLU A 71 -17.84 3.96 2.93
N PRO A 72 -18.63 5.03 3.13
CA PRO A 72 -18.13 6.40 3.13
C PRO A 72 -16.96 6.64 4.09
N VAL A 73 -16.97 5.97 5.26
CA VAL A 73 -15.88 6.05 6.25
C VAL A 73 -14.58 5.47 5.70
N THR A 74 -14.65 4.35 4.98
CA THR A 74 -13.50 3.73 4.33
C THR A 74 -12.99 4.58 3.18
N VAL A 75 -13.88 5.18 2.37
CA VAL A 75 -13.49 6.06 1.27
C VAL A 75 -12.72 7.26 1.79
N VAL A 76 -13.26 7.98 2.78
CA VAL A 76 -12.61 9.16 3.36
C VAL A 76 -11.30 8.79 4.06
N GLY A 77 -11.28 7.69 4.81
CA GLY A 77 -10.06 7.19 5.46
C GLY A 77 -8.98 6.79 4.46
N THR A 78 -9.37 6.14 3.35
CA THR A 78 -8.46 5.74 2.27
C THR A 78 -7.92 6.96 1.54
N MET A 79 -8.76 7.95 1.24
CA MET A 79 -8.32 9.20 0.62
C MET A 79 -7.31 9.95 1.49
N ALA A 80 -7.57 10.02 2.80
CA ALA A 80 -6.65 10.60 3.77
C ALA A 80 -5.33 9.83 3.82
N SER A 81 -5.39 8.48 3.81
CA SER A 81 -4.21 7.62 3.78
C SER A 81 -3.38 7.83 2.51
N ILE A 82 -4.00 7.83 1.33
CA ILE A 82 -3.31 8.03 0.04
C ILE A 82 -2.58 9.38 0.04
N THR A 83 -3.26 10.42 0.49
CA THR A 83 -2.71 11.78 0.55
C THR A 83 -1.55 11.85 1.54
N MET A 84 -1.72 11.31 2.74
CA MET A 84 -0.67 11.31 3.77
C MET A 84 0.55 10.48 3.33
N THR A 85 0.34 9.33 2.71
CA THR A 85 1.43 8.49 2.18
C THR A 85 2.18 9.23 1.10
N SER A 86 1.48 9.83 0.13
CA SER A 86 2.10 10.60 -0.97
C SER A 86 2.94 11.77 -0.46
N VAL A 87 2.39 12.55 0.48
CA VAL A 87 3.10 13.65 1.12
C VAL A 87 4.32 13.13 1.88
N SER A 88 4.17 12.03 2.62
CA SER A 88 5.28 11.42 3.36
C SER A 88 6.40 10.98 2.41
N VAL A 89 6.06 10.34 1.28
CA VAL A 89 7.03 9.97 0.25
C VAL A 89 7.80 11.21 -0.21
N GLN A 90 7.09 12.26 -0.60
CA GLN A 90 7.72 13.47 -1.14
C GLN A 90 8.60 14.19 -0.12
N ILE A 91 8.17 14.24 1.15
CA ILE A 91 8.95 14.81 2.25
C ILE A 91 10.22 14.00 2.48
N PHE A 92 10.13 12.66 2.58
CA PHE A 92 11.30 11.82 2.85
C PHE A 92 12.29 11.80 1.68
N GLU A 93 11.81 11.77 0.43
CA GLU A 93 12.69 11.90 -0.74
C GLU A 93 13.43 13.24 -0.76
N SER A 94 12.76 14.33 -0.35
CA SER A 94 13.38 15.66 -0.31
C SER A 94 14.35 15.83 0.86
N LEU A 95 14.07 15.25 2.02
CA LEU A 95 14.93 15.35 3.21
C LEU A 95 16.14 14.41 3.14
N PHE A 96 16.00 13.25 2.49
CA PHE A 96 17.01 12.21 2.43
C PHE A 96 17.23 11.74 0.99
N PRO A 97 17.74 12.60 0.09
CA PRO A 97 18.03 12.20 -1.27
C PRO A 97 19.11 11.10 -1.26
N ALA A 98 18.72 9.89 -1.66
CA ALA A 98 19.60 8.72 -1.81
C ALA A 98 20.20 8.12 -0.52
N MET A 99 19.44 8.05 0.58
CA MET A 99 19.80 7.15 1.69
C MET A 99 19.64 5.68 1.27
N THR A 100 20.69 5.07 0.71
CA THR A 100 20.76 3.62 0.49
C THR A 100 21.74 2.98 1.46
N THR A 101 21.45 1.78 1.95
CA THR A 101 22.33 1.07 2.90
C THR A 101 23.54 0.45 2.20
N SER A 102 23.86 0.84 0.96
CA SER A 102 24.81 0.22 0.01
C SER A 102 24.51 -1.24 -0.37
N ASN A 103 23.62 -1.93 0.35
CA ASN A 103 23.15 -3.28 0.08
C ASN A 103 21.65 -3.29 -0.19
N ILE A 104 21.29 -3.55 -1.45
CA ILE A 104 19.92 -3.58 -1.94
C ILE A 104 19.01 -4.56 -1.19
N TRP A 105 19.55 -5.67 -0.67
CA TRP A 105 18.75 -6.66 0.06
C TRP A 105 18.40 -6.19 1.48
N LEU A 106 19.26 -5.39 2.10
CA LEU A 106 18.95 -4.74 3.38
C LEU A 106 17.90 -3.66 3.19
N ASP A 107 18.06 -2.82 2.17
CA ASP A 107 17.07 -1.80 1.83
C ASP A 107 15.71 -2.45 1.54
N LEU A 108 15.69 -3.50 0.71
CA LEU A 108 14.49 -4.28 0.44
C LEU A 108 13.83 -4.79 1.73
N PHE A 109 14.61 -5.36 2.65
CA PHE A 109 14.08 -5.89 3.91
C PHE A 109 13.47 -4.80 4.79
N TYR A 110 14.19 -3.69 5.01
CA TYR A 110 13.68 -2.57 5.80
C TYR A 110 12.44 -1.93 5.15
N GLY A 111 12.50 -1.69 3.85
CA GLY A 111 11.39 -1.17 3.06
C GLY A 111 10.15 -2.06 3.15
N ALA A 112 10.32 -3.38 2.98
CA ALA A 112 9.23 -4.34 3.07
C ALA A 112 8.60 -4.42 4.48
N VAL A 113 9.41 -4.36 5.53
CA VAL A 113 8.92 -4.40 6.92
C VAL A 113 8.12 -3.15 7.26
N LEU A 114 8.63 -1.97 6.90
CA LEU A 114 7.97 -0.68 7.14
C LEU A 114 6.69 -0.55 6.31
N LEU A 115 6.75 -0.91 5.03
CA LEU A 115 5.59 -0.97 4.14
C LEU A 115 4.53 -1.90 4.70
N GLY A 116 4.88 -3.16 4.96
CA GLY A 116 3.94 -4.17 5.45
C GLY A 116 3.30 -3.78 6.78
N THR A 117 4.08 -3.16 7.68
CA THR A 117 3.60 -2.66 8.96
C THR A 117 2.62 -1.50 8.79
N GLY A 118 2.99 -0.51 7.98
CA GLY A 118 2.15 0.64 7.68
C GLY A 118 0.81 0.24 7.06
N VAL A 119 0.85 -0.62 6.05
CA VAL A 119 -0.36 -1.15 5.39
C VAL A 119 -1.19 -2.00 6.34
N GLY A 120 -0.57 -2.87 7.14
CA GLY A 120 -1.27 -3.71 8.12
C GLY A 120 -2.04 -2.89 9.16
N ILE A 121 -1.46 -1.79 9.64
CA ILE A 121 -2.13 -0.85 10.57
C ILE A 121 -3.38 -0.25 9.93
N LEU A 122 -3.30 0.21 8.67
CA LEU A 122 -4.45 0.77 7.94
C LEU A 122 -5.56 -0.27 7.76
N TYR A 123 -5.20 -1.47 7.32
CA TYR A 123 -6.15 -2.56 7.04
C TYR A 123 -6.90 -2.99 8.29
N LYS A 124 -6.27 -2.90 9.46
CA LYS A 124 -6.92 -3.19 10.75
C LYS A 124 -8.14 -2.29 11.04
N TYR A 125 -8.20 -1.11 10.43
CA TYR A 125 -9.31 -0.18 10.54
C TYR A 125 -10.19 -0.13 9.28
N ASN A 126 -10.09 -1.14 8.39
CA ASN A 126 -10.75 -1.18 7.07
C ASN A 126 -10.42 0.04 6.21
N ILE A 127 -9.22 0.59 6.35
CA ILE A 127 -8.72 1.66 5.51
C ILE A 127 -7.78 1.06 4.49
N SER A 128 -8.04 1.32 3.21
CA SER A 128 -7.15 0.87 2.16
C SER A 128 -5.92 1.76 2.08
N ASN A 129 -4.83 1.16 1.60
CA ASN A 129 -3.61 1.85 1.29
C ASN A 129 -3.67 2.64 -0.04
N GLY A 130 -4.77 2.47 -0.78
CA GLY A 130 -4.95 2.98 -2.13
C GLY A 130 -4.67 1.95 -3.22
N GLY A 131 -5.06 2.29 -4.44
CA GLY A 131 -4.73 1.52 -5.63
C GLY A 131 -5.39 0.14 -5.67
N PHE A 132 -4.62 -0.87 -6.08
CA PHE A 132 -5.04 -2.28 -6.02
C PHE A 132 -5.34 -2.77 -4.60
N GLY A 133 -4.87 -2.06 -3.57
CA GLY A 133 -5.22 -2.35 -2.17
C GLY A 133 -6.70 -2.20 -1.88
N ALA A 134 -7.40 -1.27 -2.54
CA ALA A 134 -8.85 -1.11 -2.39
C ALA A 134 -9.61 -2.32 -2.96
N LEU A 135 -9.18 -2.80 -4.14
CA LEU A 135 -9.73 -4.01 -4.76
C LEU A 135 -9.40 -5.26 -3.93
N ALA A 136 -8.18 -5.39 -3.43
CA ALA A 136 -7.77 -6.53 -2.61
C ALA A 136 -8.48 -6.56 -1.25
N LEU A 137 -8.65 -5.41 -0.59
CA LEU A 137 -9.42 -5.30 0.64
C LEU A 137 -10.89 -5.67 0.40
N MET A 138 -11.47 -5.18 -0.71
CA MET A 138 -12.81 -5.57 -1.14
C MET A 138 -12.90 -7.10 -1.32
N ILE A 139 -12.03 -7.71 -2.13
CA ILE A 139 -12.02 -9.17 -2.34
C ILE A 139 -11.88 -9.93 -1.02
N SER A 140 -11.04 -9.45 -0.10
CA SER A 140 -10.87 -10.03 1.23
C SER A 140 -12.16 -9.99 2.04
N ILE A 141 -12.85 -8.85 2.07
CA ILE A 141 -14.14 -8.69 2.76
C ILE A 141 -15.21 -9.61 2.14
N TYR A 142 -15.26 -9.74 0.82
CA TYR A 142 -16.27 -10.55 0.12
C TYR A 142 -16.01 -12.06 0.19
N ARG A 143 -14.75 -12.51 0.10
CA ARG A 143 -14.40 -13.95 0.07
C ARG A 143 -13.88 -14.49 1.42
N GLY A 144 -13.74 -13.65 2.44
CA GLY A 144 -13.13 -14.04 3.73
C GLY A 144 -11.64 -14.39 3.63
N GLY A 145 -10.96 -13.93 2.58
CA GLY A 145 -9.57 -14.25 2.28
C GLY A 145 -8.57 -13.27 2.89
N LYS A 146 -7.27 -13.57 2.77
CA LYS A 146 -6.17 -12.69 3.18
C LYS A 146 -5.96 -11.58 2.14
N PRO A 147 -6.03 -10.29 2.50
CA PRO A 147 -5.93 -9.20 1.53
C PRO A 147 -4.53 -9.09 0.91
N GLY A 148 -3.48 -9.47 1.64
CA GLY A 148 -2.11 -9.44 1.13
C GLY A 148 -1.87 -10.43 -0.01
N THR A 149 -2.45 -11.65 0.05
CA THR A 149 -2.33 -12.63 -1.04
C THR A 149 -2.97 -12.14 -2.33
N ALA A 150 -4.14 -11.48 -2.24
CA ALA A 150 -4.81 -10.91 -3.41
C ALA A 150 -3.96 -9.79 -4.05
N LEU A 151 -3.38 -8.92 -3.22
CA LEU A 151 -2.43 -7.89 -3.65
C LEU A 151 -1.24 -8.48 -4.42
N PHE A 152 -0.62 -9.54 -3.90
CA PHE A 152 0.53 -10.18 -4.53
C PHE A 152 0.22 -10.63 -5.95
N LEU A 153 -0.93 -11.29 -6.15
CA LEU A 153 -1.32 -11.82 -7.46
C LEU A 153 -1.61 -10.69 -8.47
N MET A 154 -2.31 -9.64 -8.03
CA MET A 154 -2.63 -8.49 -8.90
C MET A 154 -1.39 -7.72 -9.35
N ASN A 155 -0.37 -7.65 -8.49
CA ASN A 155 0.84 -6.88 -8.76
C ASN A 155 1.88 -7.63 -9.62
N ALA A 156 1.75 -8.94 -9.80
CA ALA A 156 2.72 -9.73 -10.57
C ALA A 156 2.91 -9.19 -12.00
N PHE A 157 1.83 -8.75 -12.66
CA PHE A 157 1.90 -8.16 -14.00
C PHE A 157 2.70 -6.86 -14.02
N ILE A 158 2.48 -5.95 -13.06
CA ILE A 158 3.20 -4.66 -13.03
C ILE A 158 4.68 -4.85 -12.72
N PHE A 159 5.04 -5.89 -11.95
CA PHE A 159 6.43 -6.18 -11.61
C PHE A 159 7.20 -6.67 -12.84
N LEU A 160 6.58 -7.54 -13.65
CA LEU A 160 7.14 -7.97 -14.93
C LEU A 160 7.34 -6.79 -15.87
N LEU A 161 6.34 -5.90 -15.96
CA LEU A 161 6.41 -4.71 -16.82
C LEU A 161 7.50 -3.73 -16.35
N THR A 162 7.61 -3.50 -15.03
CA THR A 162 8.65 -2.64 -14.46
C THR A 162 10.05 -3.18 -14.77
N ALA A 163 10.23 -4.49 -14.64
CA ALA A 163 11.52 -5.11 -14.88
C ALA A 163 11.91 -5.24 -16.36
N SER A 164 10.94 -5.41 -17.27
CA SER A 164 11.23 -5.41 -18.70
C SER A 164 11.71 -4.05 -19.21
N VAL A 165 11.33 -2.97 -18.51
CA VAL A 165 11.75 -1.60 -18.84
C VAL A 165 13.06 -1.22 -18.16
N ILE A 166 13.26 -1.59 -16.89
CA ILE A 166 14.41 -1.13 -16.09
C ILE A 166 15.49 -2.21 -16.01
N ALA A 167 15.21 -3.34 -15.35
CA ALA A 167 16.12 -4.47 -15.23
C ALA A 167 15.41 -5.73 -14.71
N TRP A 168 15.77 -6.90 -15.24
CA TRP A 168 15.18 -8.19 -14.83
C TRP A 168 15.37 -8.53 -13.35
N GLY A 169 16.46 -8.06 -12.72
CA GLY A 169 16.71 -8.26 -11.29
C GLY A 169 15.63 -7.66 -10.38
N ILE A 170 14.93 -6.62 -10.86
CA ILE A 170 13.87 -5.94 -10.11
C ILE A 170 12.66 -6.86 -9.91
N VAL A 171 12.38 -7.82 -10.82
CA VAL A 171 11.26 -8.77 -10.62
C VAL A 171 11.43 -9.53 -9.31
N ILE A 172 12.62 -10.09 -9.09
CA ILE A 172 12.88 -10.93 -7.91
C ILE A 172 12.81 -10.05 -6.67
N GLN A 173 13.39 -8.86 -6.70
CA GLN A 173 13.36 -7.91 -5.60
C GLN A 173 11.92 -7.48 -5.26
N ALA A 174 11.11 -7.14 -6.27
CA ALA A 174 9.70 -6.79 -6.11
C ALA A 174 8.88 -7.94 -5.52
N LEU A 175 9.07 -9.16 -6.03
CA LEU A 175 8.36 -10.35 -5.54
C LEU A 175 8.73 -10.66 -4.08
N VAL A 176 10.02 -10.60 -3.72
CA VAL A 176 10.47 -10.83 -2.35
C VAL A 176 9.95 -9.72 -1.42
N CYS A 177 10.07 -8.45 -1.82
CA CYS A 177 9.54 -7.31 -1.08
C CYS A 177 8.04 -7.46 -0.82
N GLN A 178 7.28 -7.79 -1.87
CA GLN A 178 5.83 -7.96 -1.80
C GLN A 178 5.45 -9.16 -0.93
N TRP A 179 6.19 -10.26 -1.02
CA TRP A 179 5.94 -11.46 -0.21
C TRP A 179 6.15 -11.18 1.29
N ILE A 180 7.28 -10.56 1.67
CA ILE A 180 7.58 -10.16 3.05
C ILE A 180 6.49 -9.22 3.56
N SER A 181 6.21 -8.15 2.80
CA SER A 181 5.20 -7.14 3.18
C SER A 181 3.82 -7.77 3.37
N THR A 182 3.43 -8.68 2.46
CA THR A 182 2.15 -9.42 2.52
C THR A 182 2.03 -10.25 3.78
N LYS A 183 3.10 -10.97 4.18
CA LYS A 183 3.09 -11.75 5.42
C LYS A 183 2.92 -10.88 6.65
N ILE A 184 3.55 -9.70 6.67
CA ILE A 184 3.44 -8.75 7.78
C ILE A 184 2.04 -8.13 7.81
N ILE A 185 1.49 -7.74 6.65
CA ILE A 185 0.11 -7.23 6.54
C ILE A 185 -0.87 -8.25 7.09
N ASP A 186 -0.77 -9.51 6.63
CA ASP A 186 -1.68 -10.58 7.06
C ASP A 186 -1.52 -10.86 8.56
N ALA A 187 -0.29 -10.87 9.08
CA ALA A 187 -0.04 -11.05 10.51
C ALA A 187 -0.70 -9.95 11.34
N ILE A 188 -0.49 -8.68 10.98
CA ILE A 188 -1.08 -7.53 11.70
C ILE A 188 -2.60 -7.49 11.57
N TYR A 189 -3.12 -7.79 10.38
CA TYR A 189 -4.55 -7.85 10.10
C TYR A 189 -5.24 -8.95 10.93
N GLN A 190 -4.58 -10.09 11.12
CA GLN A 190 -5.08 -11.19 11.93
C GLN A 190 -4.99 -10.96 13.45
N ILE A 191 -4.21 -9.98 13.93
CA ILE A 191 -4.18 -9.61 15.35
C ILE A 191 -5.55 -9.07 15.76
N ARG A 192 -6.35 -9.98 16.33
CA ARG A 192 -7.70 -9.72 16.83
C ARG A 192 -7.63 -8.76 18.02
N LEU A 193 -7.83 -7.46 17.77
CA LEU A 193 -8.49 -6.65 18.80
C LEU A 193 -9.90 -7.23 18.94
N ARG A 194 -10.39 -7.42 20.17
CA ARG A 194 -11.76 -7.91 20.44
C ARG A 194 -12.72 -7.34 19.39
N PRO A 195 -13.56 -8.17 18.75
CA PRO A 195 -14.47 -7.70 17.72
C PRO A 195 -15.49 -6.77 18.40
N LEU A 196 -15.27 -5.46 18.29
CA LEU A 196 -16.33 -4.48 18.48
C LEU A 196 -16.90 -4.20 17.09
N PHE A 197 -17.44 -5.26 16.48
CA PHE A 197 -18.62 -5.35 15.63
C PHE A 197 -18.60 -6.70 14.90
N MET A 198 -19.70 -7.42 15.06
CA MET A 198 -20.06 -8.68 14.41
C MET A 198 -20.80 -8.38 13.08
N PRO A 199 -21.23 -9.40 12.32
CA PRO A 199 -21.11 -9.48 10.87
C PRO A 199 -21.98 -8.48 10.09
N ILE A 200 -21.59 -8.29 8.83
CA ILE A 200 -22.33 -7.60 7.77
C ILE A 200 -23.73 -8.23 7.65
N ALA A 201 -24.70 -7.66 8.38
CA ALA A 201 -26.12 -7.89 8.17
C ALA A 201 -26.62 -6.75 7.29
N GLY A 202 -26.67 -6.98 5.97
CA GLY A 202 -27.18 -5.95 5.07
C GLY A 202 -26.93 -6.10 3.57
N TYR A 203 -26.71 -7.31 3.05
CA TYR A 203 -26.90 -7.53 1.60
C TYR A 203 -27.71 -8.80 1.35
N ARG A 204 -28.88 -8.83 1.99
CA ARG A 204 -29.95 -9.76 1.64
C ARG A 204 -30.59 -9.23 0.36
N ASN A 205 -30.41 -9.98 -0.72
CA ASN A 205 -31.19 -9.97 -1.97
C ASN A 205 -31.98 -8.68 -2.28
N LYS A 206 -31.50 -7.91 -3.26
CA LYS A 206 -32.43 -7.28 -4.20
C LYS A 206 -32.24 -7.97 -5.55
N LYS A 207 -33.23 -8.82 -5.81
CA LYS A 207 -33.65 -9.54 -7.03
C LYS A 207 -32.73 -9.46 -8.23
#